data_AF-A0A4Q4D5W9-F1
#
_entry.id   AF-A0A4Q4D5W9-F1
#
_cell.length_a   1.000
_cell.length_b   1.000
_cell.length_c   1.000
_cell.angle_alpha   90.00
_cell.angle_beta   90.00
_cell.angle_gamma   90.00
#
_symmetry.space_group_name_H-M   'P 1'
#
loop_
_entity.id
_entity.type
_entity.pdbx_description
1 polymer ?
#
loop_
_entity_poly.entity_id
_entity_poly.type
_entity_poly.pdbx_seq_one_letter_code
_entity_poly.pdbx_strand_id
1 'polypeptide(L)'
;LVPFLKYPATPPAVGNAETIGERTNEYFGYLAISLLAAVVAVAVARALVPRLGGFEAVVAGVALYLVVVVGFGQLMPTVNEVGDFPADLLWYFRRASLITLATLWGSLAVILTFLVKRLDTSTSAVQARRDLAASL
;
A
#
# COMPACT_ATOMS: atom_id res chain seq x y z
N LEU A 1 -3.92 -0.81 -2.12
CA LEU A 1 -5.08 -1.74 -2.02
C LEU A 1 -5.92 -1.51 -0.77
N VAL A 2 -5.35 -1.07 0.37
CA VAL A 2 -6.08 -0.89 1.63
C VAL A 2 -7.39 -0.09 1.52
N PRO A 3 -7.42 1.09 0.88
CA PRO A 3 -8.67 1.85 0.77
C PRO A 3 -9.80 1.08 0.09
N PHE A 4 -9.48 0.29 -0.92
CA PHE A 4 -10.44 -0.55 -1.63
C PHE A 4 -11.12 -1.58 -0.72
N LEU A 5 -10.45 -2.06 0.34
CA LEU A 5 -11.02 -3.03 1.28
C LEU A 5 -12.15 -2.44 2.12
N LYS A 6 -12.11 -1.13 2.40
CA LYS A 6 -13.13 -0.41 3.18
C LYS A 6 -14.14 0.31 2.27
N TYR A 7 -13.63 0.95 1.22
CA TYR A 7 -14.37 1.75 0.25
C TYR A 7 -14.12 1.19 -1.15
N PRO A 8 -14.76 0.05 -1.52
CA PRO A 8 -14.54 -0.59 -2.81
C PRO A 8 -15.10 0.25 -3.95
N ALA A 9 -14.51 0.09 -5.14
CA ALA A 9 -14.94 0.81 -6.33
C ALA A 9 -16.43 0.57 -6.65
N THR A 10 -17.13 1.65 -7.01
CA THR A 10 -18.51 1.61 -7.52
C THR A 10 -18.52 1.71 -9.05
N PRO A 11 -19.41 0.98 -9.74
CA PRO A 11 -19.56 1.11 -11.18
C PRO A 11 -19.95 2.54 -11.61
N PRO A 12 -19.67 2.94 -12.87
CA PRO A 12 -20.15 4.21 -13.40
C PRO A 12 -21.67 4.32 -13.27
N ALA A 13 -22.15 5.55 -13.04
CA ALA A 13 -23.57 5.85 -12.78
C ALA A 13 -24.16 5.26 -11.48
N VAL A 14 -23.36 4.62 -10.62
CA VAL A 14 -23.80 4.11 -9.31
C VAL A 14 -23.34 5.02 -8.18
N GLY A 15 -24.29 5.44 -7.33
CA GLY A 15 -24.09 6.29 -6.16
C GLY A 15 -24.74 7.67 -6.30
N ASN A 16 -24.68 8.47 -5.23
CA ASN A 16 -25.24 9.82 -5.21
C ASN A 16 -24.18 10.85 -5.63
N ALA A 17 -24.53 11.78 -6.53
CA ALA A 17 -23.64 12.86 -6.94
C ALA A 17 -23.34 13.85 -5.78
N GLU A 18 -24.29 14.02 -4.86
CA GLU A 18 -24.19 14.96 -3.73
C GLU A 18 -23.14 14.53 -2.70
N THR A 19 -22.83 13.23 -2.61
CA THR A 19 -21.91 12.65 -1.62
C THR A 19 -20.50 12.40 -2.18
N ILE A 20 -20.21 12.77 -3.43
CA ILE A 20 -18.91 12.51 -4.06
C ILE A 20 -17.76 13.09 -3.22
N GLY A 21 -17.93 14.30 -2.69
CA GLY A 21 -16.92 14.96 -1.86
C GLY A 21 -16.61 14.19 -0.58
N GLU A 22 -17.65 13.77 0.15
CA GLU A 22 -17.51 13.01 1.39
C GLU A 22 -16.81 11.67 1.15
N ARG A 23 -17.25 10.90 0.16
CA ARG A 23 -16.64 9.61 -0.20
C ARG A 23 -15.18 9.74 -0.64
N THR A 24 -14.88 10.81 -1.38
CA THR A 24 -13.52 11.12 -1.81
C THR A 24 -12.64 11.42 -0.60
N ASN A 25 -13.13 12.22 0.35
CA ASN A 25 -12.41 12.54 1.57
C ASN A 25 -12.17 11.30 2.43
N GLU A 26 -13.18 10.44 2.59
CA GLU A 26 -13.05 9.17 3.31
C GLU A 26 -12.01 8.25 2.66
N TYR A 27 -12.04 8.12 1.33
CA TYR A 27 -11.08 7.32 0.59
C TYR A 27 -9.64 7.85 0.75
N PHE A 28 -9.44 9.15 0.54
CA PHE A 28 -8.10 9.77 0.65
C PHE A 28 -7.61 9.87 2.09
N GLY A 29 -8.51 10.07 3.06
CA GLY A 29 -8.21 10.02 4.48
C GLY A 29 -7.69 8.64 4.88
N TYR A 30 -8.38 7.58 4.47
CA TYR A 30 -7.93 6.22 4.75
C TYR A 30 -6.64 5.84 3.98
N LEU A 31 -6.46 6.37 2.76
CA LEU A 31 -5.20 6.24 2.03
C LEU A 31 -4.04 6.91 2.78
N ALA A 32 -4.24 8.12 3.30
CA ALA A 32 -3.23 8.84 4.07
C ALA A 32 -2.86 8.09 5.36
N ILE A 33 -3.85 7.57 6.09
CA ILE A 33 -3.63 6.73 7.27
C ILE A 33 -2.79 5.49 6.90
N SER A 34 -3.15 4.80 5.81
CA SER A 34 -2.40 3.63 5.34
C SER A 34 -0.95 3.97 4.99
N LEU A 35 -0.69 5.10 4.32
CA LEU A 35 0.67 5.54 3.99
C LEU A 35 1.48 5.90 5.24
N LEU A 36 0.90 6.64 6.17
CA LEU A 36 1.56 6.99 7.45
C LEU A 36 1.86 5.73 8.27
N ALA A 37 0.91 4.80 8.35
CA ALA A 37 1.09 3.52 9.02
C ALA A 37 2.24 2.72 8.39
N ALA A 38 2.35 2.71 7.06
CA ALA A 38 3.44 2.01 6.36
C ALA A 38 4.81 2.63 6.69
N VAL A 39 4.91 3.97 6.70
CA VAL A 39 6.16 4.67 7.07
C VAL A 39 6.57 4.34 8.51
N VAL A 40 5.64 4.43 9.46
CA VAL A 40 5.90 4.11 10.87
C VAL A 40 6.28 2.63 11.03
N ALA A 41 5.57 1.72 10.38
CA ALA A 41 5.87 0.30 10.41
C ALA A 41 7.28 -0.02 9.91
N VAL A 42 7.70 0.60 8.79
CA VAL A 42 9.06 0.44 8.26
C VAL A 42 10.10 1.05 9.21
N ALA A 43 9.84 2.22 9.79
CA ALA A 43 10.75 2.84 10.76
C ALA A 43 10.94 1.97 12.01
N VAL A 44 9.85 1.42 12.56
CA VAL A 44 9.87 0.49 13.69
C VAL A 44 10.60 -0.79 13.33
N ALA A 45 10.31 -1.40 12.18
CA ALA A 45 11.01 -2.59 11.71
C ALA A 45 12.53 -2.33 11.64
N ARG A 46 12.95 -1.23 11.00
CA ARG A 46 14.38 -0.86 10.92
C ARG A 46 15.04 -0.67 12.28
N ALA A 47 14.33 -0.07 13.24
CA ALA A 47 14.84 0.11 14.60
C ALA A 47 14.94 -1.22 15.39
N LEU A 48 14.14 -2.22 15.03
CA LEU A 48 14.15 -3.55 15.65
C LEU A 48 15.19 -4.50 15.06
N VAL A 49 15.67 -4.26 13.83
CA VAL A 49 16.67 -5.12 13.17
C VAL A 49 17.89 -5.44 14.06
N PRO A 50 18.53 -4.47 14.75
CA PRO A 50 19.70 -4.76 15.58
C PRO A 50 19.40 -5.64 16.81
N ARG A 51 18.14 -5.72 17.24
CA ARG A 51 17.72 -6.44 18.45
C ARG A 51 17.11 -7.80 18.15
N LEU A 52 16.31 -7.90 17.08
CA LEU A 52 15.50 -9.07 16.77
C LEU A 52 15.97 -9.83 15.53
N GLY A 53 16.87 -9.27 14.73
CA GLY A 53 17.19 -9.80 13.41
C GLY A 53 16.27 -9.25 12.32
N GLY A 54 16.61 -9.50 11.06
CA GLY A 54 15.92 -8.91 9.91
C GLY A 54 14.50 -9.44 9.71
N PHE A 55 14.30 -10.75 9.84
CA PHE A 55 13.00 -11.38 9.55
C PHE A 55 11.95 -11.02 10.61
N GLU A 56 12.30 -11.18 11.87
CA GLU A 56 11.46 -10.91 13.03
C GLU A 56 11.05 -9.43 13.09
N ALA A 57 11.99 -8.53 12.78
CA ALA A 57 11.71 -7.10 12.69
C ALA A 57 10.72 -6.75 11.57
N VAL A 58 10.82 -7.41 10.41
CA VAL A 58 9.85 -7.24 9.30
C VAL A 58 8.48 -7.76 9.71
N VAL A 59 8.39 -8.94 10.32
CA VAL A 59 7.12 -9.50 10.81
C VAL A 59 6.46 -8.56 11.83
N ALA A 60 7.23 -8.00 12.76
CA ALA A 60 6.73 -7.03 13.73
C ALA A 60 6.20 -5.74 13.05
N GLY A 61 6.92 -5.23 12.05
CA GLY A 61 6.47 -4.08 11.26
C GLY A 61 5.16 -4.36 10.50
N VAL A 62 5.06 -5.52 9.85
CA VAL A 62 3.83 -5.94 9.15
C VAL A 62 2.66 -6.07 10.12
N ALA A 63 2.88 -6.69 11.29
CA ALA A 63 1.86 -6.81 12.33
C ALA A 63 1.37 -5.43 12.81
N LEU A 64 2.30 -4.49 13.08
CA LEU A 64 1.97 -3.12 13.47
C LEU A 64 1.12 -2.42 12.38
N TYR A 65 1.55 -2.52 11.12
CA TYR A 65 0.82 -1.95 9.99
C TYR A 65 -0.62 -2.48 9.92
N LEU A 66 -0.80 -3.79 10.03
CA LEU A 66 -2.11 -4.43 9.97
C LEU A 66 -3.00 -4.00 11.14
N VAL A 67 -2.46 -3.95 12.36
CA VAL A 67 -3.20 -3.48 13.54
C VAL A 67 -3.71 -2.05 13.34
N VAL A 68 -2.84 -1.14 12.86
CA VAL A 68 -3.21 0.26 12.63
C VAL A 68 -4.28 0.36 11.54
N VAL A 69 -4.05 -0.24 10.37
CA VAL A 69 -4.97 -0.16 9.24
C VAL A 69 -6.33 -0.78 9.58
N VAL A 70 -6.36 -1.97 10.17
CA VAL A 70 -7.60 -2.63 10.56
C VAL A 70 -8.32 -1.81 11.63
N GLY A 71 -7.60 -1.33 12.65
CA GLY A 71 -8.16 -0.50 13.72
C GLY A 71 -8.83 0.76 13.19
N PHE A 72 -8.12 1.57 12.40
CA PHE A 72 -8.70 2.77 11.78
C PHE A 72 -9.82 2.43 10.80
N GLY A 73 -9.71 1.34 10.04
CA GLY A 73 -10.77 0.89 9.14
C GLY A 73 -12.09 0.56 9.85
N GLN A 74 -12.04 0.10 11.11
CA GLN A 74 -13.25 -0.08 11.93
C GLN A 74 -13.80 1.23 12.49
N LEU A 75 -12.93 2.21 12.77
CA LEU A 75 -13.33 3.51 13.32
C LEU A 75 -13.93 4.45 12.26
N MET A 76 -13.51 4.33 11.01
CA MET A 76 -14.03 5.20 9.95
C MET A 76 -15.46 4.82 9.54
N PRO A 77 -16.28 5.82 9.10
CA PRO A 77 -17.65 5.60 8.66
C PRO A 77 -17.79 4.51 7.60
N THR A 78 -18.92 3.81 7.58
CA THR A 78 -19.24 2.88 6.50
C THR A 78 -20.09 3.59 5.46
N VAL A 79 -19.57 3.64 4.22
CA VAL A 79 -20.28 4.22 3.08
C VAL A 79 -20.97 3.09 2.30
N ASN A 80 -22.27 3.21 2.08
CA ASN A 80 -23.02 2.26 1.24
C ASN A 80 -24.03 3.01 0.35
N GLU A 81 -23.71 3.10 -0.94
CA GLU A 81 -24.52 3.83 -1.93
C GLU A 81 -24.91 2.99 -3.15
N VAL A 82 -24.78 1.66 -3.06
CA VAL A 82 -25.05 0.77 -4.20
C VAL A 82 -26.54 0.52 -4.43
N GLY A 83 -27.41 0.77 -3.43
CA GLY A 83 -28.86 0.61 -3.57
C GLY A 83 -29.25 -0.76 -4.14
N ASP A 84 -30.20 -0.77 -5.08
CA ASP A 84 -30.72 -1.97 -5.75
C ASP A 84 -29.88 -2.42 -6.97
N PHE A 85 -28.61 -2.02 -7.06
CA PHE A 85 -27.76 -2.38 -8.19
C PHE A 85 -27.53 -3.91 -8.26
N PRO A 86 -27.57 -4.55 -9.46
CA PRO A 86 -27.42 -6.00 -9.59
C PRO A 86 -26.16 -6.53 -8.90
N ALA A 87 -26.36 -7.44 -7.95
CA ALA A 87 -25.29 -7.93 -7.07
C ALA A 87 -24.20 -8.70 -7.84
N ASP A 88 -24.59 -9.43 -8.89
CA ASP A 88 -23.70 -10.15 -9.78
C ASP A 88 -22.77 -9.18 -10.54
N LEU A 89 -23.33 -8.14 -11.16
CA LEU A 89 -22.55 -7.13 -11.88
C LEU A 89 -21.64 -6.34 -10.94
N LEU A 90 -22.11 -6.01 -9.73
CA LEU A 90 -21.31 -5.33 -8.71
C LEU A 90 -20.10 -6.15 -8.31
N TRP A 91 -20.33 -7.45 -8.13
CA TRP A 91 -19.28 -8.40 -7.76
C TRP A 91 -18.24 -8.54 -8.87
N TYR A 92 -18.65 -8.73 -10.13
CA TYR A 92 -17.74 -8.80 -11.26
C TYR A 92 -16.93 -7.51 -11.41
N PHE A 93 -17.57 -6.35 -11.26
CA PHE A 93 -16.89 -5.06 -11.32
C PHE A 93 -15.84 -4.92 -10.21
N ARG A 94 -16.21 -5.16 -8.95
CA ARG A 94 -15.27 -5.05 -7.81
C ARG A 94 -14.09 -6.01 -7.96
N ARG A 95 -14.34 -7.25 -8.40
CA ARG A 95 -13.28 -8.22 -8.64
C ARG A 95 -12.33 -7.75 -9.75
N ALA A 96 -12.87 -7.27 -10.86
CA ALA A 96 -12.07 -6.75 -11.98
C ALA A 96 -11.25 -5.52 -11.54
N SER A 97 -11.85 -4.55 -10.85
CA SER A 97 -11.15 -3.38 -10.31
C SER A 97 -10.03 -3.78 -9.36
N LEU A 98 -10.26 -4.74 -8.47
CA LEU A 98 -9.24 -5.23 -7.54
C LEU A 98 -8.05 -5.83 -8.28
N ILE A 99 -8.30 -6.68 -9.29
CA ILE A 99 -7.25 -7.31 -10.10
C ILE A 99 -6.45 -6.25 -10.87
N THR A 100 -7.13 -5.29 -11.49
CA THR A 100 -6.50 -4.18 -12.20
C THR A 100 -5.60 -3.36 -11.27
N LEU A 101 -6.10 -2.97 -10.10
CA LEU A 101 -5.33 -2.22 -9.11
C LEU A 101 -4.15 -3.04 -8.59
N ALA A 102 -4.34 -4.32 -8.27
CA ALA A 102 -3.29 -5.19 -7.79
C ALA A 102 -2.18 -5.39 -8.85
N THR A 103 -2.57 -5.51 -10.12
CA THR A 103 -1.63 -5.65 -11.25
C THR A 103 -0.83 -4.36 -11.46
N LEU A 104 -1.51 -3.21 -11.45
CA LEU A 104 -0.86 -1.90 -11.57
C LEU A 104 0.17 -1.69 -10.45
N TRP A 105 -0.26 -1.83 -9.18
CA TRP A 105 0.63 -1.60 -8.04
C TRP A 105 1.71 -2.67 -7.90
N GLY A 106 1.38 -3.93 -8.19
CA GLY A 106 2.33 -5.04 -8.16
C GLY A 106 3.43 -4.89 -9.21
N SER A 107 3.08 -4.51 -10.44
CA SER A 107 4.07 -4.27 -11.50
C SER A 107 4.98 -3.09 -11.17
N LEU A 108 4.43 -1.98 -10.64
CA LEU A 108 5.23 -0.86 -10.15
C LEU A 108 6.21 -1.30 -9.06
N ALA A 109 5.75 -2.04 -8.05
CA ALA A 109 6.61 -2.51 -6.96
C ALA A 109 7.76 -3.40 -7.47
N VAL A 110 7.47 -4.34 -8.38
CA VAL A 110 8.48 -5.23 -8.98
C VAL A 110 9.50 -4.43 -9.79
N ILE A 111 9.04 -3.56 -10.69
CA ILE A 111 9.92 -2.76 -11.55
C ILE A 111 10.80 -1.84 -10.71
N LEU A 112 10.22 -1.11 -9.75
CA LEU A 112 10.97 -0.20 -8.89
C LEU A 112 11.99 -0.96 -8.03
N THR A 113 11.62 -2.11 -7.45
CA THR A 113 12.56 -2.94 -6.66
C THR A 113 13.72 -3.42 -7.52
N PHE A 114 13.43 -3.88 -8.74
CA PHE A 114 14.46 -4.29 -9.70
C PHE A 114 15.40 -3.13 -10.06
N LEU A 115 14.86 -1.95 -10.35
CA LEU A 115 15.65 -0.76 -10.68
C LEU A 115 16.52 -0.32 -9.50
N VAL A 116 15.98 -0.29 -8.27
CA VAL A 116 16.74 0.03 -7.05
C VAL A 116 17.90 -0.95 -6.87
N LYS A 117 17.64 -2.26 -6.99
CA LYS A 117 18.69 -3.29 -6.87
C LYS A 117 19.77 -3.15 -7.95
N ARG A 118 19.38 -2.83 -9.19
CA ARG A 118 20.30 -2.62 -10.31
C ARG A 118 21.20 -1.39 -10.08
N LEU A 119 20.63 -0.30 -9.58
CA LEU A 119 21.37 0.92 -9.26
C LEU A 119 22.35 0.70 -8.10
N ASP A 120 21.91 0.03 -7.03
CA ASP A 120 22.73 -0.31 -5.88
C ASP A 120 23.95 -1.17 -6.25
N THR A 121 23.74 -2.18 -7.10
CA THR A 121 24.82 -3.04 -7.63
C THR A 121 25.85 -2.22 -8.43
N SER A 122 25.37 -1.29 -9.26
CA SER A 122 26.24 -0.43 -10.09
C SER A 122 27.09 0.51 -9.24
N THR A 123 26.48 1.16 -8.24
CA THR A 123 27.18 2.08 -7.32
C THR A 123 28.22 1.35 -6.48
N SER A 124 27.86 0.18 -5.95
CA SER A 124 28.77 -0.65 -5.15
C SER A 124 30.02 -1.06 -5.93
N ALA A 125 29.87 -1.40 -7.23
CA ALA A 125 31.00 -1.74 -8.10
C ALA A 125 31.94 -0.56 -8.37
N VAL A 126 31.39 0.66 -8.51
CA VAL A 126 32.20 1.88 -8.68
C VAL A 126 32.96 2.20 -7.40
N GLN A 127 32.32 2.05 -6.23
CA GLN A 127 32.94 2.31 -4.94
C GLN A 127 34.09 1.35 -4.66
N ALA A 128 33.89 0.04 -4.88
CA ALA A 128 34.95 -0.96 -4.75
C ALA A 128 36.19 -0.65 -5.61
N ARG A 129 36.00 -0.14 -6.84
CA ARG A 129 37.11 0.28 -7.71
C ARG A 129 37.86 1.50 -7.17
N ARG A 130 37.15 2.47 -6.57
CA ARG A 130 37.76 3.64 -5.94
C ARG A 130 38.56 3.26 -4.70
N ASP A 131 38.02 2.36 -3.87
CA ASP A 131 38.69 1.88 -2.66
C ASP A 131 39.99 1.12 -3.02
N LEU A 132 39.97 0.30 -4.08
CA LEU A 132 41.17 -0.35 -4.61
C LEU A 132 42.20 0.66 -5.10
N ALA A 133 41.78 1.66 -5.89
CA ALA A 133 42.69 2.70 -6.39
C ALA A 133 43.28 3.59 -5.28
N ALA A 134 42.56 3.81 -4.18
CA ALA A 134 43.04 4.56 -3.02
C ALA A 134 43.98 3.74 -2.12
N SER A 135 44.02 2.42 -2.28
CA SER A 135 44.87 1.50 -1.50
C SER A 135 46.23 1.19 -2.14
N LEU A 136 46.46 1.66 -3.37
CA LEU A 136 47.72 1.53 -4.13
C LEU A 136 48.59 2.78 -3.94
#